data_AF-A0A2D5C8R5-F1
#
_entry.id   AF-A0A2D5C8R5-F1
#
_cell.length_a   1.000
_cell.length_b   1.000
_cell.length_c   1.000
_cell.angle_alpha   90.00
_cell.angle_beta   90.00
_cell.angle_gamma   90.00
#
_symmetry.space_group_name_H-M   'P 1'
#
loop_
_entity.id
_entity.type
_entity.pdbx_description
1 polymer ?
#
loop_
_entity_poly.entity_id
_entity_poly.type
_entity_poly.pdbx_seq_one_letter_code
_entity_poly.pdbx_strand_id
1 'polypeptide(L)'
;MKKFLIFLLLFTACSVSLTDESLESTTTTSTEILTPCEQIEKEYIDLSNELFNTSFELNKYIDDLSPKSVDDDRVSFFEDLEKNWNYQGVYKNYLEVRFEVYKSINNLYINNSDCLIDGDQEISSEQVDEAKKDLDEFKEKYES
;
A
#
# COMPACT_ATOMS: atom_id res chain seq x y z
N MET A 1 -33.82 -52.67 -18.72
CA MET A 1 -32.56 -52.42 -19.47
C MET A 1 -31.80 -51.30 -18.78
N LYS A 2 -30.49 -51.48 -18.64
CA LYS A 2 -29.51 -50.63 -17.95
C LYS A 2 -29.56 -49.15 -18.38
N LYS A 3 -29.24 -48.27 -17.43
CA LYS A 3 -28.11 -47.32 -17.51
C LYS A 3 -27.98 -46.56 -16.18
N PHE A 4 -27.26 -47.15 -15.22
CA PHE A 4 -26.65 -46.39 -14.13
C PHE A 4 -25.38 -45.75 -14.70
N LEU A 5 -25.33 -44.43 -14.76
CA LEU A 5 -24.08 -43.70 -14.99
C LEU A 5 -23.29 -43.69 -13.68
N ILE A 6 -22.12 -44.32 -13.70
CA ILE A 6 -21.14 -44.29 -12.62
C ILE A 6 -20.21 -43.11 -12.89
N PHE A 7 -20.24 -42.11 -12.01
CA PHE A 7 -19.23 -41.05 -11.95
C PHE A 7 -18.02 -41.62 -11.20
N LEU A 8 -16.92 -41.89 -11.91
CA LEU A 8 -15.65 -42.32 -11.33
C LEU A 8 -14.89 -41.08 -10.86
N LEU A 9 -14.94 -40.80 -9.56
CA LEU A 9 -14.02 -39.90 -8.89
C LEU A 9 -12.74 -40.68 -8.59
N LEU A 10 -11.68 -40.43 -9.36
CA LEU A 10 -10.34 -40.91 -9.07
C LEU A 10 -9.75 -40.01 -7.96
N PHE A 11 -9.91 -40.42 -6.70
CA PHE A 11 -9.12 -39.88 -5.60
C PHE A 11 -7.74 -40.54 -5.66
N THR A 12 -6.74 -39.85 -6.19
CA THR A 12 -5.34 -40.21 -5.97
C THR A 12 -5.01 -39.91 -4.51
N ALA A 13 -5.07 -40.93 -3.67
CA ALA A 13 -4.53 -40.86 -2.32
C ALA A 13 -3.00 -40.78 -2.42
N CYS A 14 -2.44 -39.57 -2.32
CA CYS A 14 -1.02 -39.41 -2.02
C CYS A 14 -0.82 -39.85 -0.57
N SER A 15 -0.36 -41.09 -0.37
CA SER A 15 0.15 -41.55 0.91
C SER A 15 1.44 -40.78 1.23
N VAL A 16 1.35 -39.77 2.09
CA VAL A 16 2.53 -39.13 2.67
C VAL A 16 3.09 -40.10 3.71
N SER A 17 4.24 -40.68 3.39
CA SER A 17 5.05 -41.41 4.37
C SER A 17 5.70 -40.38 5.27
N LEU A 18 5.23 -40.26 6.51
CA LEU A 18 5.89 -39.48 7.55
C LEU A 18 7.14 -40.25 7.99
N THR A 19 8.27 -39.94 7.39
CA THR A 19 9.58 -40.33 7.91
C THR A 19 9.97 -39.27 8.93
N ASP A 20 9.94 -39.64 10.21
CA ASP A 20 10.57 -38.88 11.29
C ASP A 20 12.10 -38.91 11.07
N GLU A 21 12.60 -37.98 10.27
CA GLU A 21 13.99 -37.56 10.36
C GLU A 21 14.04 -36.27 11.18
N SER A 22 14.43 -36.44 12.44
CA SER A 22 15.01 -35.41 13.29
C SER A 22 16.29 -34.88 12.64
N LEU A 23 16.12 -34.09 11.56
CA LEU A 23 17.11 -33.15 11.11
C LEU A 23 17.02 -31.96 12.06
N GLU A 24 18.00 -31.85 12.95
CA GLU A 24 18.34 -30.58 13.58
C GLU A 24 18.62 -29.58 12.44
N SER A 25 17.56 -28.91 11.99
CA SER A 25 17.65 -27.76 11.11
C SER A 25 18.34 -26.69 11.92
N THR A 26 19.66 -26.64 11.78
CA THR A 26 20.44 -25.47 12.14
C THR A 26 19.88 -24.34 11.28
N THR A 27 19.01 -23.51 11.85
CA THR A 27 18.54 -22.29 11.21
C THR A 27 19.74 -21.35 11.10
N THR A 28 20.53 -21.52 10.04
CA THR A 28 21.45 -20.50 9.59
C THR A 28 20.59 -19.31 9.20
N THR A 29 20.60 -18.26 10.01
CA THR A 29 20.11 -16.94 9.60
C THR A 29 21.06 -16.44 8.51
N SER A 30 20.87 -16.89 7.27
CA SER A 30 21.52 -16.26 6.13
C SER A 30 20.84 -14.93 5.95
N THR A 31 21.53 -13.84 6.28
CA THR A 31 21.14 -12.52 5.80
C THR A 31 21.15 -12.59 4.27
N GLU A 32 19.99 -12.71 3.64
CA GLU A 32 19.89 -12.70 2.18
C GLU A 32 20.42 -11.34 1.70
N ILE A 33 21.51 -11.39 0.93
CA ILE A 33 22.09 -10.20 0.32
C ILE A 33 21.26 -9.94 -0.93
N LEU A 34 20.37 -8.96 -0.86
CA LEU A 34 19.57 -8.50 -1.99
C LEU A 34 20.48 -7.94 -3.09
N THR A 35 20.18 -8.30 -4.33
CA THR A 35 20.72 -7.65 -5.53
C THR A 35 20.28 -6.17 -5.58
N PRO A 36 20.95 -5.33 -6.39
CA PRO A 36 20.56 -3.92 -6.51
C PRO A 36 19.08 -3.72 -6.88
N CYS A 37 18.54 -4.49 -7.83
CA CYS A 37 17.13 -4.35 -8.22
C CYS A 37 16.17 -4.83 -7.13
N GLU A 38 16.51 -5.87 -6.38
CA GLU A 38 15.69 -6.31 -5.23
C GLU A 38 15.70 -5.28 -4.09
N GLN A 39 16.80 -4.54 -3.92
CA GLN A 39 16.84 -3.41 -2.96
C GLN A 39 15.93 -2.27 -3.41
N ILE A 40 15.94 -1.95 -4.70
CA ILE A 40 15.08 -0.92 -5.30
C ILE A 40 13.61 -1.32 -5.21
N GLU A 41 13.26 -2.57 -5.53
CA GLU A 41 11.91 -3.11 -5.37
C GLU A 41 11.47 -3.07 -3.91
N LYS A 42 12.35 -3.40 -2.96
CA LYS A 42 12.07 -3.26 -1.54
C LYS A 42 11.78 -1.81 -1.15
N GLU A 43 12.61 -0.86 -1.59
CA GLU A 43 12.40 0.57 -1.30
C GLU A 43 11.07 1.07 -1.88
N TYR A 44 10.75 0.64 -3.10
CA TYR A 44 9.47 0.90 -3.74
C TYR A 44 8.29 0.39 -2.89
N ILE A 45 8.35 -0.88 -2.46
CA ILE A 45 7.30 -1.49 -1.62
C ILE A 45 7.14 -0.72 -0.30
N ASP A 46 8.25 -0.34 0.33
CA ASP A 46 8.22 0.41 1.58
C ASP A 46 7.54 1.78 1.40
N LEU A 47 7.85 2.50 0.31
CA LEU A 47 7.21 3.77 -0.05
C LEU A 47 5.71 3.61 -0.37
N SER A 48 5.34 2.61 -1.17
CA SER A 48 3.94 2.33 -1.51
C SER A 48 3.13 1.96 -0.27
N ASN A 49 3.72 1.23 0.67
CA ASN A 49 3.09 0.92 1.96
C ASN A 49 2.90 2.17 2.81
N GLU A 50 3.85 3.11 2.83
CA GLU A 50 3.71 4.37 3.54
C GLU A 50 2.50 5.16 3.02
N LEU A 51 2.38 5.33 1.71
CA LEU A 51 1.23 5.99 1.09
C LEU A 51 -0.09 5.27 1.39
N PHE A 52 -0.10 3.95 1.29
CA PHE A 52 -1.29 3.14 1.60
C PHE A 52 -1.71 3.33 3.06
N ASN A 53 -0.77 3.24 4.00
CA ASN A 53 -1.04 3.36 5.43
C ASN A 53 -1.58 4.75 5.77
N THR A 54 -0.98 5.82 5.27
CA THR A 54 -1.48 7.18 5.56
C THR A 54 -2.84 7.44 4.92
N SER A 55 -3.09 6.90 3.72
CA SER A 55 -4.42 6.94 3.11
C SER A 55 -5.46 6.18 3.93
N PHE A 56 -5.09 5.01 4.45
CA PHE A 56 -5.94 4.20 5.31
C PHE A 56 -6.24 4.92 6.63
N GLU A 57 -5.25 5.53 7.26
CA GLU A 57 -5.41 6.32 8.49
C GLU A 57 -6.36 7.51 8.31
N LEU A 58 -6.23 8.26 7.21
CA LEU A 58 -7.17 9.35 6.89
C LEU A 58 -8.60 8.82 6.72
N ASN A 59 -8.79 7.76 5.93
CA ASN A 59 -10.14 7.20 5.71
C ASN A 59 -10.72 6.63 7.00
N LYS A 60 -9.91 5.96 7.81
CA LYS A 60 -10.32 5.47 9.13
C LYS A 60 -10.72 6.61 10.05
N TYR A 61 -9.95 7.69 10.08
CA TYR A 61 -10.28 8.88 10.87
C TYR A 61 -11.64 9.45 10.47
N ILE A 62 -11.91 9.54 9.16
CA ILE A 62 -13.20 10.01 8.63
C ILE A 62 -14.33 9.05 9.01
N ASP A 63 -14.14 7.74 8.86
CA ASP A 63 -15.15 6.71 9.19
C ASP A 63 -15.47 6.67 10.70
N ASP A 64 -14.51 7.01 11.55
CA ASP A 64 -14.66 7.04 13.00
C ASP A 64 -15.27 8.37 13.53
N LEU A 65 -15.63 9.33 12.65
CA LEU A 65 -16.19 10.63 13.08
C LEU A 65 -17.57 10.48 13.71
N SER A 66 -18.40 9.58 13.19
CA SER A 66 -19.77 9.43 13.66
C SER A 66 -20.34 8.04 13.31
N PRO A 67 -21.55 7.68 13.82
CA PRO A 67 -22.20 6.43 13.42
C PRO A 67 -22.94 6.52 12.07
N LYS A 68 -22.72 7.59 11.27
CA LYS A 68 -23.34 7.77 9.95
C LYS A 68 -22.58 6.97 8.88
N SER A 69 -22.95 7.20 7.61
CA SER A 69 -22.20 6.63 6.50
C SER A 69 -20.86 7.34 6.31
N VAL A 70 -19.85 6.60 5.84
CA VAL A 70 -18.53 7.16 5.51
C VAL A 70 -18.60 8.31 4.49
N ASP A 71 -19.61 8.30 3.59
CA ASP A 71 -19.80 9.36 2.61
C ASP A 71 -20.31 10.65 3.28
N ASP A 72 -21.26 10.55 4.22
CA ASP A 72 -21.75 11.70 4.99
C ASP A 72 -20.64 12.31 5.85
N ASP A 73 -19.82 11.45 6.45
CA ASP A 73 -18.72 11.87 7.31
C ASP A 73 -17.57 12.47 6.49
N ARG A 74 -17.31 11.96 5.28
CA ARG A 74 -16.36 12.58 4.34
C ARG A 74 -16.80 13.98 3.92
N VAL A 75 -18.08 14.16 3.58
CA VAL A 75 -18.62 15.49 3.26
C VAL A 75 -18.44 16.43 4.45
N SER A 76 -18.89 15.99 5.64
CA SER A 76 -18.80 16.78 6.87
C SER A 76 -17.35 17.13 7.22
N PHE A 77 -16.41 16.19 7.05
CA PHE A 77 -14.98 16.39 7.29
C PHE A 77 -14.43 17.56 6.46
N PHE A 78 -14.70 17.59 5.15
CA PHE A 78 -14.18 18.64 4.28
C PHE A 78 -14.94 19.98 4.44
N GLU A 79 -16.23 19.96 4.76
CA GLU A 79 -17.00 21.18 5.06
C GLU A 79 -16.52 21.87 6.34
N ASP A 80 -16.14 21.10 7.36
CA ASP A 80 -15.67 21.62 8.64
C ASP A 80 -14.15 21.79 8.73
N LEU A 81 -13.41 21.45 7.66
CA LEU A 81 -11.94 21.50 7.63
C LEU A 81 -11.39 22.88 8.04
N GLU A 82 -12.03 23.98 7.63
CA GLU A 82 -11.59 25.34 8.00
C GLU A 82 -11.71 25.65 9.49
N LYS A 83 -12.69 25.04 10.17
CA LYS A 83 -13.01 25.32 11.59
C LYS A 83 -12.41 24.30 12.54
N ASN A 84 -11.84 23.20 12.02
CA ASN A 84 -11.36 22.08 12.80
C ASN A 84 -9.88 21.79 12.54
N TRP A 85 -9.04 22.33 13.42
CA TRP A 85 -7.61 22.08 13.52
C TRP A 85 -7.19 20.60 13.55
N ASN A 86 -7.99 19.68 14.12
CA ASN A 86 -7.67 18.25 14.08
C ASN A 86 -7.85 17.69 12.67
N TYR A 87 -8.90 18.11 11.97
CA TYR A 87 -9.15 17.67 10.59
C TYR A 87 -8.05 18.21 9.67
N GLN A 88 -7.64 19.46 9.88
CA GLN A 88 -6.50 20.05 9.20
C GLN A 88 -5.22 19.24 9.43
N GLY A 89 -4.92 18.88 10.68
CA GLY A 89 -3.74 18.10 11.02
C GLY A 89 -3.69 16.74 10.32
N VAL A 90 -4.80 15.99 10.35
CA VAL A 90 -4.86 14.67 9.72
C VAL A 90 -4.79 14.78 8.19
N TYR A 91 -5.50 15.73 7.59
CA TYR A 91 -5.47 15.91 6.13
C TYR A 91 -4.11 16.42 5.65
N LYS A 92 -3.49 17.35 6.37
CA LYS A 92 -2.13 17.82 6.11
C LYS A 92 -1.14 16.66 6.10
N ASN A 93 -1.18 15.80 7.12
CA ASN A 93 -0.28 14.64 7.21
C ASN A 93 -0.39 13.76 5.96
N TYR A 94 -1.62 13.50 5.49
CA TYR A 94 -1.84 12.78 4.25
C TYR A 94 -1.26 13.50 3.02
N LEU A 95 -1.47 14.81 2.89
CA LEU A 95 -0.93 15.58 1.75
C LEU A 95 0.61 15.60 1.74
N GLU A 96 1.24 15.73 2.91
CA GLU A 96 2.70 15.74 3.07
C GLU A 96 3.31 14.39 2.69
N VAL A 97 2.77 13.29 3.23
CA VAL A 97 3.23 11.94 2.89
C VAL A 97 3.02 11.65 1.41
N ARG A 98 1.84 11.96 0.85
CA ARG A 98 1.56 11.72 -0.57
C ARG A 98 2.56 12.42 -1.47
N PHE A 99 2.86 13.70 -1.21
CA PHE A 99 3.83 14.44 -2.00
C PHE A 99 5.23 13.83 -1.91
N GLU A 100 5.75 13.56 -0.72
CA GLU A 100 7.11 13.04 -0.56
C GLU A 100 7.23 11.61 -1.11
N VAL A 101 6.24 10.74 -0.92
CA VAL A 101 6.24 9.39 -1.49
C VAL A 101 6.20 9.45 -3.02
N TYR A 102 5.31 10.24 -3.62
CA TYR A 102 5.23 10.36 -5.09
C TYR A 102 6.55 10.84 -5.69
N LYS A 103 7.14 11.88 -5.09
CA LYS A 103 8.45 12.39 -5.48
C LYS A 103 9.54 11.33 -5.34
N SER A 104 9.52 10.55 -4.26
CA SER A 104 10.53 9.51 -4.01
C SER A 104 10.40 8.36 -5.00
N ILE A 105 9.19 7.86 -5.25
CA ILE A 105 8.92 6.83 -6.26
C ILE A 105 9.30 7.32 -7.66
N ASN A 106 8.92 8.55 -8.04
CA ASN A 106 9.29 9.11 -9.34
C ASN A 106 10.81 9.18 -9.52
N ASN A 107 11.55 9.63 -8.50
CA ASN A 107 13.01 9.64 -8.51
C ASN A 107 13.61 8.22 -8.57
N LEU A 108 13.01 7.26 -7.87
CA LEU A 108 13.45 5.87 -7.86
C LEU A 108 13.37 5.27 -9.27
N TYR A 109 12.28 5.51 -10.01
CA TYR A 109 12.15 5.07 -11.40
C TYR A 109 13.12 5.78 -12.35
N ILE A 110 13.23 7.12 -12.27
CA ILE A 110 14.12 7.90 -13.16
C ILE A 110 15.58 7.46 -13.03
N ASN A 111 16.02 7.15 -11.80
CA ASN A 111 17.42 6.81 -11.54
C ASN A 111 17.75 5.31 -11.74
N ASN A 112 16.74 4.46 -11.91
CA ASN A 112 16.92 3.00 -11.95
C ASN A 112 16.13 2.33 -13.07
N SER A 113 16.11 2.93 -14.26
CA SER A 113 15.38 2.46 -15.44
C SER A 113 15.70 1.02 -15.87
N ASP A 114 16.85 0.49 -15.44
CA ASP A 114 17.31 -0.86 -15.77
C ASP A 114 16.68 -1.96 -14.88
N CYS A 115 16.02 -1.57 -13.78
CA CYS A 115 15.30 -2.47 -12.89
C CYS A 115 13.80 -2.42 -13.21
N LEU A 116 13.23 -3.56 -13.60
CA LEU A 116 11.79 -3.69 -13.79
C LEU A 116 11.15 -3.99 -12.44
N ILE A 117 10.31 -3.07 -11.96
CA ILE A 117 9.49 -3.27 -10.76
C ILE A 117 8.14 -3.82 -11.22
N ASP A 118 7.87 -5.08 -10.91
CA ASP A 118 6.67 -5.78 -11.39
C ASP A 118 5.39 -5.26 -10.71
N GLY A 119 4.33 -5.06 -11.50
CA GLY A 119 2.97 -4.91 -10.99
C GLY A 119 2.46 -3.47 -10.78
N ASP A 120 3.24 -2.43 -11.08
CA ASP A 120 2.86 -1.07 -10.67
C ASP A 120 2.84 0.02 -11.74
N GLN A 121 2.04 1.05 -11.44
CA GLN A 121 1.94 2.26 -12.25
C GLN A 121 3.05 3.23 -11.85
N GLU A 122 3.97 3.51 -12.79
CA GLU A 122 4.97 4.55 -12.66
C GLU A 122 4.31 5.87 -12.21
N ILE A 123 4.83 6.48 -11.14
CA ILE A 123 4.40 7.81 -10.72
C ILE A 123 5.06 8.84 -11.64
N SER A 124 4.24 9.55 -12.41
CA SER A 124 4.71 10.56 -13.37
C SER A 124 5.11 11.86 -12.66
N SER A 125 5.89 12.70 -13.36
CA SER A 125 6.21 14.05 -12.86
C SER A 125 4.96 14.92 -12.69
N GLU A 126 3.94 14.74 -13.52
CA GLU A 126 2.65 15.44 -13.42
C GLU A 126 1.95 15.11 -12.10
N GLN A 127 1.94 13.83 -11.70
CA GLN A 127 1.37 13.43 -10.41
C GLN A 127 2.15 14.01 -9.22
N VAL A 128 3.48 14.15 -9.33
CA VAL A 128 4.30 14.82 -8.31
C VAL A 128 3.93 16.30 -8.20
N ASP A 129 3.80 16.99 -9.33
CA ASP A 129 3.45 18.42 -9.40
C ASP A 129 2.03 18.68 -8.85
N GLU A 130 1.06 17.82 -9.19
CA GLU A 130 -0.29 17.87 -8.62
C GLU A 130 -0.28 17.66 -7.11
N ALA A 131 0.46 16.64 -6.62
CA ALA A 131 0.54 16.38 -5.19
C ALA A 131 1.17 17.54 -4.42
N LYS A 132 2.19 18.18 -5.01
CA LYS A 132 2.81 19.40 -4.47
C LYS A 132 1.82 20.55 -4.43
N LYS A 133 1.11 20.78 -5.52
CA LYS A 133 0.15 21.88 -5.65
C LYS A 133 -0.94 21.78 -4.57
N ASP A 134 -1.54 20.60 -4.39
CA ASP A 134 -2.56 20.39 -3.36
C ASP A 134 -2.04 20.69 -1.94
N LEU A 135 -0.79 20.30 -1.65
CA LEU A 135 -0.14 20.58 -0.36
C LEU A 135 0.12 22.08 -0.16
N ASP A 136 0.62 22.76 -1.20
CA ASP A 136 0.90 24.19 -1.16
C ASP A 136 -0.41 24.99 -1.00
N GLU A 137 -1.47 24.64 -1.74
CA GLU A 137 -2.80 25.26 -1.62
C GLU A 137 -3.40 25.06 -0.22
N PHE A 138 -3.23 23.88 0.38
CA PHE A 138 -3.64 23.63 1.76
C PHE A 138 -2.88 24.54 2.74
N LYS A 139 -1.55 24.60 2.62
CA LYS A 139 -0.69 25.43 3.49
C LYS A 139 -1.01 26.91 3.36
N GLU A 140 -1.17 27.41 2.13
CA GLU A 140 -1.56 28.79 1.88
C GLU A 140 -2.91 29.13 2.51
N LYS A 141 -3.87 28.21 2.48
CA LYS A 141 -5.20 28.48 3.02
C LYS A 141 -5.27 28.43 4.55
N TYR A 142 -4.52 27.53 5.18
CA TYR A 142 -4.72 27.19 6.60
C TYR A 142 -3.52 27.49 7.51
N GLU A 143 -2.34 27.79 6.97
CA GLU A 143 -1.11 28.06 7.75
C GLU A 143 -0.55 29.49 7.54
N SER A 144 -1.22 30.32 6.75
CA SER A 144 -0.83 31.71 6.45
C SER A 144 -1.17 32.71 7.56
#